data_AF-A0A3D0XF36-F1
#
_entry.id   AF-A0A3D0XF36-F1
#
_cell.length_a   1.000
_cell.length_b   1.000
_cell.length_c   1.000
_cell.angle_alpha   90.00
_cell.angle_beta   90.00
_cell.angle_gamma   90.00
#
_symmetry.space_group_name_H-M   'P 1'
#
loop_
_entity.id
_entity.type
_entity.pdbx_description
1 polymer ?
#
loop_
_entity_poly.entity_id
_entity_poly.type
_entity_poly.pdbx_seq_one_letter_code
_entity_poly.pdbx_strand_id
1 'polypeptide(L)'
;MHSRTLVTVNIPEVEPDIKTDQEIQESIKNIEIAMERCDKGNIGQSVMKKLCLSRYKGISNTFAREIYNAVDELLEPYCESTENPDYLEFEDHTDELKDEYENKSVDCIKLPGGRIVSIHNSIVCGKYTVHNGLVYQKRFGQLKNEKRSKSAKKMTVLPNYPYKKLYKSFEDFAEQENYMVYNDEFKGYGYVYNPDAFYDWYCIGGRWPRMFLIKEDCTDFTVGDRDYPDEYYKAPDGYKWAAAARKKDIQWKEMNRYFFDDAIQKYKRYKEIFETGVIPEEHYCRITENGVSAYGHLLYSKGETLSEYLTKEGIKDMCKHIFSQYAHAYLQDGIYHSCDECTVDEETGKSSFEEWRNMLDEFYNSLDDNAVLVSVDCHF
;
A
#
# COMPACT_ATOMS: atom_id res chain seq x y z
N MET A 1 -4.03 0.18 0.71
CA MET A 1 -3.19 0.58 1.87
C MET A 1 -1.82 -0.01 1.63
N HIS A 2 -0.71 0.65 2.03
CA HIS A 2 0.64 0.11 1.79
C HIS A 2 1.32 -0.26 3.09
N SER A 3 1.89 -1.46 3.15
CA SER A 3 2.69 -1.95 4.28
C SER A 3 4.13 -2.22 3.85
N ARG A 4 5.07 -1.87 4.73
CA ARG A 4 6.48 -2.21 4.56
C ARG A 4 6.72 -3.57 5.19
N THR A 5 6.75 -4.60 4.37
CA THR A 5 6.91 -6.00 4.79
C THR A 5 8.35 -6.44 4.59
N LEU A 6 8.97 -6.96 5.64
CA LEU A 6 10.29 -7.58 5.57
C LEU A 6 10.16 -9.07 5.30
N VAL A 7 10.84 -9.55 4.26
CA VAL A 7 10.91 -10.98 3.97
C VAL A 7 12.36 -11.42 3.92
N THR A 8 12.57 -12.73 4.06
CA THR A 8 13.90 -13.34 3.95
C THR A 8 13.91 -14.41 2.89
N VAL A 9 14.94 -14.40 2.05
CA VAL A 9 15.14 -15.39 1.00
C VAL A 9 16.57 -15.92 1.04
N ASN A 10 16.73 -17.18 0.65
CA ASN A 10 18.02 -17.85 0.58
C ASN A 10 18.52 -17.85 -0.86
N ILE A 11 19.42 -16.91 -1.17
CA ILE A 11 20.04 -16.85 -2.50
C ILE A 11 21.44 -17.46 -2.40
N PRO A 12 21.70 -18.60 -3.05
CA PRO A 12 23.03 -19.20 -3.09
C PRO A 12 24.02 -18.29 -3.85
N GLU A 13 25.27 -18.74 -3.98
CA GLU A 13 26.19 -18.10 -4.91
C GLU A 13 25.65 -18.25 -6.34
N VAL A 14 25.58 -17.14 -7.07
CA VAL A 14 25.02 -17.08 -8.43
C VAL A 14 26.12 -16.79 -9.43
N GLU A 15 26.17 -17.55 -10.52
CA GLU A 15 27.07 -17.24 -11.63
C GLU A 15 26.53 -16.03 -12.42
N PRO A 16 27.34 -14.99 -12.69
CA PRO A 16 26.86 -13.82 -13.43
C PRO A 16 26.41 -14.15 -14.86
N ASP A 17 25.14 -13.90 -15.17
CA ASP A 17 24.62 -13.85 -16.54
C ASP A 17 24.93 -12.49 -17.18
N ILE A 18 26.17 -12.37 -17.65
CA ILE A 18 26.72 -11.17 -18.27
C ILE A 18 25.88 -10.72 -19.48
N LYS A 19 25.29 -11.66 -20.23
CA LYS A 19 24.54 -11.34 -21.43
C LYS A 19 23.25 -10.61 -21.06
N THR A 20 22.46 -11.18 -20.16
CA THR A 20 21.21 -10.55 -19.70
C THR A 20 21.48 -9.24 -18.98
N ASP A 21 22.56 -9.17 -18.19
CA ASP A 21 22.98 -7.93 -17.53
C ASP A 21 23.26 -6.82 -18.56
N GLN A 22 23.97 -7.12 -19.65
CA GLN A 22 24.22 -6.16 -20.74
C GLN A 22 22.93 -5.73 -21.46
N GLU A 23 22.02 -6.65 -21.74
CA GLU A 23 20.72 -6.35 -22.37
C GLU A 23 19.85 -5.43 -21.49
N ILE A 24 19.89 -5.63 -20.17
CA ILE A 24 19.19 -4.77 -19.21
C ILE A 24 19.85 -3.38 -19.15
N GLN A 25 21.18 -3.29 -19.13
CA GLN A 25 21.87 -1.99 -19.16
C GLN A 25 21.58 -1.21 -20.45
N GLU A 26 21.48 -1.89 -21.59
CA GLU A 26 21.07 -1.26 -22.85
C GLU A 26 19.62 -0.75 -22.78
N SER A 27 18.71 -1.55 -22.20
CA SER A 27 17.33 -1.17 -21.94
C SER A 27 17.21 0.07 -21.05
N ILE A 28 17.97 0.13 -19.95
CA ILE A 28 18.04 1.30 -19.04
C ILE A 28 18.43 2.55 -19.83
N LYS A 29 19.55 2.48 -20.56
CA LYS A 29 20.06 3.61 -21.35
C LYS A 29 19.06 4.07 -22.41
N ASN A 30 18.40 3.14 -23.09
CA ASN A 30 17.39 3.46 -24.10
C ASN A 30 16.18 4.18 -23.49
N ILE A 31 15.72 3.76 -22.30
CA ILE A 31 14.63 4.41 -21.59
C ILE A 31 15.03 5.82 -21.14
N GLU A 32 16.24 5.99 -20.59
CA GLU A 32 16.76 7.30 -20.18
C GLU A 32 16.80 8.29 -21.36
N ILE A 33 17.35 7.87 -22.52
CA ILE A 33 17.33 8.67 -23.75
C ILE A 33 15.88 8.99 -24.19
N ALA A 34 14.97 8.02 -24.09
CA ALA A 34 13.57 8.21 -24.46
C ALA A 34 12.81 9.12 -23.48
N MET A 35 13.26 9.25 -22.23
CA MET A 35 12.72 10.16 -21.24
C MET A 35 13.18 11.60 -21.49
N GLU A 36 14.44 11.81 -21.88
CA GLU A 36 14.94 13.14 -22.29
C GLU A 36 14.17 13.72 -23.49
N ARG A 37 13.74 12.84 -24.40
CA ARG A 37 12.98 13.20 -25.61
C ARG A 37 11.47 13.25 -25.40
N CYS A 38 10.98 12.93 -24.21
CA CYS A 38 9.55 12.80 -23.96
C CYS A 38 8.86 14.18 -23.91
N ASP A 39 7.73 14.32 -24.61
CA ASP A 39 6.90 15.51 -24.50
C ASP A 39 6.34 15.62 -23.08
N LYS A 40 6.55 16.78 -22.44
CA LYS A 40 6.06 17.09 -21.10
C LYS A 40 4.53 17.08 -21.01
N GLY A 41 3.82 17.14 -22.13
CA GLY A 41 2.36 17.03 -22.21
C GLY A 41 1.81 15.60 -22.08
N ASN A 42 2.62 14.56 -22.26
CA ASN A 42 2.16 13.17 -22.18
C ASN A 42 2.55 12.51 -20.83
N ILE A 43 1.76 12.83 -19.81
CA ILE A 43 1.97 12.37 -18.43
C ILE A 43 1.96 10.84 -18.36
N GLY A 44 1.06 10.16 -19.07
CA GLY A 44 0.95 8.70 -19.05
C GLY A 44 2.22 8.01 -19.56
N GLN A 45 2.77 8.44 -20.70
CA GLN A 45 4.03 7.87 -21.21
C GLN A 45 5.21 8.14 -20.28
N SER A 46 5.26 9.32 -19.66
CA SER A 46 6.32 9.66 -18.70
C SER A 46 6.28 8.76 -17.48
N VAL A 47 5.09 8.52 -16.91
CA VAL A 47 4.88 7.62 -15.77
C VAL A 47 5.29 6.19 -16.12
N MET A 48 4.80 5.66 -17.25
CA MET A 48 5.16 4.28 -17.66
C MET A 48 6.66 4.09 -17.87
N LYS A 49 7.34 5.04 -18.51
CA LYS A 49 8.80 4.97 -18.68
C LYS A 49 9.54 4.97 -17.34
N LYS A 50 9.11 5.76 -16.36
CA LYS A 50 9.69 5.77 -15.01
C LYS A 50 9.50 4.43 -14.30
N LEU A 51 8.32 3.84 -14.39
CA LEU A 51 8.03 2.52 -13.82
C LEU A 51 8.91 1.44 -14.45
N CYS A 52 9.04 1.44 -15.79
CA CYS A 52 9.94 0.50 -16.48
C CYS A 52 11.41 0.71 -16.11
N LEU A 53 11.89 1.97 -16.08
CA LEU A 53 13.27 2.28 -15.70
C LEU A 53 13.58 1.80 -14.28
N SER A 54 12.66 2.07 -13.36
CA SER A 54 12.71 1.62 -11.97
C SER A 54 12.86 0.10 -11.88
N ARG A 55 11.98 -0.65 -12.56
CA ARG A 55 12.05 -2.12 -12.60
C ARG A 55 13.38 -2.61 -13.15
N TYR A 56 13.82 -2.11 -14.30
CA TYR A 56 15.10 -2.53 -14.91
C TYR A 56 16.31 -2.24 -14.02
N LYS A 57 16.32 -1.11 -13.30
CA LYS A 57 17.36 -0.83 -12.29
C LYS A 57 17.30 -1.84 -11.14
N GLY A 58 16.10 -2.19 -10.68
CA GLY A 58 15.85 -3.21 -9.66
C GLY A 58 16.38 -4.59 -10.07
N ILE A 59 16.26 -4.99 -11.33
CA ILE A 59 16.70 -6.32 -11.84
C ILE A 59 18.05 -6.31 -12.57
N SER A 60 18.86 -5.28 -12.35
CA SER A 60 20.03 -4.95 -13.18
C SER A 60 21.20 -5.94 -13.16
N ASN A 61 21.19 -6.90 -12.24
CA ASN A 61 22.20 -7.96 -12.14
C ASN A 61 21.55 -9.31 -11.80
N THR A 62 22.32 -10.38 -11.96
CA THR A 62 21.83 -11.75 -11.75
C THR A 62 21.31 -12.00 -10.34
N PHE A 63 22.06 -11.58 -9.31
CA PHE A 63 21.65 -11.73 -7.92
C PHE A 63 20.31 -11.05 -7.63
N ALA A 64 20.11 -9.84 -8.18
CA ALA A 64 18.86 -9.12 -8.06
C ALA A 64 17.69 -9.88 -8.71
N ARG A 65 17.87 -10.46 -9.90
CA ARG A 65 16.82 -11.27 -10.55
C ARG A 65 16.43 -12.49 -9.73
N GLU A 66 17.40 -13.19 -9.14
CA GLU A 66 17.13 -14.31 -8.24
C GLU A 66 16.35 -13.89 -6.99
N ILE A 67 16.61 -12.69 -6.45
CA ILE A 67 15.79 -12.15 -5.36
C ILE A 67 14.34 -11.94 -5.81
N TYR A 68 14.11 -11.31 -6.97
CA TYR A 68 12.75 -11.09 -7.46
C TYR A 68 12.00 -12.41 -7.64
N ASN A 69 12.62 -13.42 -8.27
CA ASN A 69 12.01 -14.74 -8.43
C ASN A 69 11.71 -15.40 -7.07
N ALA A 70 12.65 -15.36 -6.13
CA ALA A 70 12.46 -15.96 -4.82
C ALA A 70 11.37 -15.25 -4.00
N VAL A 71 11.21 -13.94 -4.16
CA VAL A 71 10.14 -13.17 -3.50
C VAL A 71 8.78 -13.46 -4.16
N ASP A 72 8.73 -13.58 -5.49
CA ASP A 72 7.51 -14.00 -6.21
C ASP A 72 7.03 -15.36 -5.67
N GLU A 73 7.91 -16.36 -5.60
CA GLU A 73 7.58 -17.69 -5.08
C GLU A 73 7.17 -17.66 -3.60
N LEU A 74 7.88 -16.88 -2.78
CA LEU A 74 7.61 -16.77 -1.34
C LEU A 74 6.25 -16.13 -1.04
N LEU A 75 5.84 -15.16 -1.86
CA LEU A 75 4.64 -14.36 -1.62
C LEU A 75 3.39 -14.94 -2.30
N GLU A 76 3.53 -15.80 -3.32
CA GLU A 76 2.40 -16.40 -4.06
C GLU A 76 1.26 -16.92 -3.16
N PRO A 77 1.51 -17.61 -2.02
CA PRO A 77 0.43 -18.08 -1.14
C PRO A 77 -0.46 -16.97 -0.54
N TYR A 78 -0.01 -15.72 -0.56
CA TYR A 78 -0.71 -14.58 0.05
C TYR A 78 -1.20 -13.55 -0.98
N CYS A 79 -1.12 -13.88 -2.27
CA CYS A 79 -1.64 -13.06 -3.35
C CYS A 79 -3.17 -13.16 -3.40
N GLU A 80 -3.88 -12.02 -3.30
CA GLU A 80 -5.34 -11.98 -3.44
C GLU A 80 -5.81 -12.54 -4.80
N SER A 81 -5.00 -12.34 -5.84
CA SER A 81 -5.29 -12.74 -7.22
C SER A 81 -4.52 -13.99 -7.66
N THR A 82 -4.07 -14.85 -6.73
CA THR A 82 -3.45 -16.13 -7.11
C THR A 82 -4.44 -16.99 -7.91
N GLU A 83 -3.94 -17.67 -8.94
CA GLU A 83 -4.70 -18.68 -9.68
C GLU A 83 -4.40 -20.10 -9.18
N ASN A 84 -3.54 -20.25 -8.17
CA ASN A 84 -3.19 -21.56 -7.62
C ASN A 84 -4.33 -22.09 -6.73
N PRO A 85 -5.02 -23.18 -7.13
CA PRO A 85 -6.14 -23.72 -6.35
C PRO A 85 -5.75 -24.22 -4.95
N ASP A 86 -4.46 -24.50 -4.70
CA ASP A 86 -3.99 -24.95 -3.39
C ASP A 86 -4.11 -23.86 -2.30
N TYR A 87 -4.25 -22.59 -2.70
CA TYR A 87 -4.37 -21.43 -1.80
C TYR A 87 -5.76 -20.79 -1.81
N LEU A 88 -6.73 -21.43 -2.48
CA LEU A 88 -8.04 -20.85 -2.72
C LEU A 88 -9.13 -21.61 -1.99
N GLU A 89 -10.04 -20.86 -1.37
CA GLU A 89 -11.25 -21.37 -0.73
C GLU A 89 -12.50 -20.82 -1.44
N PHE A 90 -13.55 -21.62 -1.47
CA PHE A 90 -14.86 -21.19 -1.98
C PHE A 90 -15.76 -20.78 -0.82
N GLU A 91 -16.12 -19.50 -0.76
CA GLU A 91 -17.12 -18.99 0.18
C GLU A 91 -18.52 -19.21 -0.39
N ASP A 92 -19.21 -20.25 0.09
CA ASP A 92 -20.56 -20.59 -0.38
C ASP A 92 -21.63 -19.76 0.34
N HIS A 93 -22.27 -18.85 -0.39
CA HIS A 93 -23.38 -18.02 0.10
C HIS A 93 -24.76 -18.55 -0.31
N THR A 94 -24.85 -19.76 -0.88
CA THR A 94 -26.09 -20.29 -1.46
C THR A 94 -27.27 -20.26 -0.49
N ASP A 95 -27.07 -20.76 0.74
CA ASP A 95 -28.16 -20.85 1.71
C ASP A 95 -28.52 -19.50 2.34
N GLU A 96 -27.54 -18.61 2.51
CA GLU A 96 -27.78 -17.22 2.93
C GLU A 96 -28.62 -16.46 1.90
N LEU A 97 -28.28 -16.61 0.62
CA LEU A 97 -29.03 -16.02 -0.48
C LEU A 97 -30.44 -16.62 -0.59
N LYS A 98 -30.61 -17.92 -0.35
CA LYS A 98 -31.94 -18.55 -0.34
C LYS A 98 -32.79 -17.99 0.79
N ASP A 99 -32.26 -17.92 2.01
CA ASP A 99 -32.98 -17.33 3.14
C ASP A 99 -33.37 -15.88 2.83
N GLU A 100 -32.45 -15.10 2.26
CA GLU A 100 -32.71 -13.73 1.88
C GLU A 100 -33.81 -13.59 0.83
N TYR A 101 -33.74 -14.38 -0.24
CA TYR A 101 -34.77 -14.43 -1.27
C TYR A 101 -36.14 -14.79 -0.69
N GLU A 102 -36.15 -15.79 0.20
CA GLU A 102 -37.37 -16.38 0.72
C GLU A 102 -38.06 -15.50 1.76
N ASN A 103 -37.29 -14.77 2.58
CA ASN A 103 -37.76 -14.16 3.82
C ASN A 103 -37.52 -12.65 3.94
N LYS A 104 -36.63 -12.03 3.13
CA LYS A 104 -36.33 -10.60 3.23
C LYS A 104 -37.00 -9.76 2.14
N SER A 105 -36.79 -8.45 2.23
CA SER A 105 -37.43 -7.45 1.39
C SER A 105 -36.53 -6.24 1.20
N VAL A 106 -36.75 -5.48 0.13
CA VAL A 106 -35.99 -4.27 -0.18
C VAL A 106 -36.92 -3.13 -0.55
N ASP A 107 -36.48 -1.90 -0.27
CA ASP A 107 -37.14 -0.73 -0.79
C ASP A 107 -37.02 -0.69 -2.32
N CYS A 108 -38.14 -0.43 -2.98
CA CYS A 108 -38.22 -0.40 -4.43
C CYS A 108 -38.73 0.95 -4.94
N ILE A 109 -38.44 1.25 -6.20
CA ILE A 109 -39.05 2.34 -6.94
C ILE A 109 -39.85 1.78 -8.10
N LYS A 110 -41.13 2.12 -8.16
CA LYS A 110 -41.95 1.94 -9.35
C LYS A 110 -41.69 3.09 -10.32
N LEU A 111 -41.10 2.76 -11.46
CA LEU A 111 -40.80 3.69 -12.55
C LEU A 111 -42.10 4.10 -13.28
N PRO A 112 -42.10 5.22 -14.03
CA PRO A 112 -43.30 5.70 -14.74
C PRO A 112 -43.89 4.70 -15.74
N GLY A 113 -43.08 3.76 -16.25
CA GLY A 113 -43.53 2.66 -17.12
C GLY A 113 -44.08 1.44 -16.39
N GLY A 114 -44.25 1.50 -15.06
CA GLY A 114 -44.78 0.41 -14.25
C GLY A 114 -43.75 -0.61 -13.77
N ARG A 115 -42.55 -0.65 -14.36
CA ARG A 115 -41.42 -1.48 -13.91
C ARG A 115 -41.05 -1.13 -12.47
N ILE A 116 -40.94 -2.14 -11.63
CA ILE A 116 -40.46 -2.03 -10.25
C ILE A 116 -38.98 -2.44 -10.25
N VAL A 117 -38.15 -1.68 -9.56
CA VAL A 117 -36.71 -1.97 -9.40
C VAL A 117 -36.28 -1.69 -7.96
N SER A 118 -35.34 -2.47 -7.45
CA SER A 118 -34.67 -2.21 -6.17
C SER A 118 -34.02 -0.82 -6.17
N ILE A 119 -33.92 -0.18 -5.00
CA ILE A 119 -33.15 1.05 -4.85
C ILE A 119 -31.65 0.87 -5.14
N HIS A 120 -31.13 -0.36 -5.04
CA HIS A 120 -29.74 -0.71 -5.33
C HIS A 120 -29.47 -0.87 -6.84
N ASN A 121 -30.51 -1.03 -7.65
CA ASN A 121 -30.35 -1.18 -9.09
C ASN A 121 -29.62 0.02 -9.71
N SER A 122 -28.64 -0.24 -10.57
CA SER A 122 -27.76 0.77 -11.17
C SER A 122 -28.52 1.91 -11.88
N ILE A 123 -29.69 1.63 -12.47
CA ILE A 123 -30.56 2.62 -13.13
C ILE A 123 -31.07 3.66 -12.12
N VAL A 124 -31.31 3.24 -10.87
CA VAL A 124 -31.84 4.07 -9.79
C VAL A 124 -30.72 4.64 -8.95
N CYS A 125 -29.85 3.80 -8.38
CA CYS A 125 -28.85 4.19 -7.39
C CYS A 125 -27.93 5.31 -7.90
N GLY A 126 -27.55 5.29 -9.19
CA GLY A 126 -26.69 6.32 -9.76
C GLY A 126 -27.34 7.70 -9.91
N LYS A 127 -28.68 7.78 -9.97
CA LYS A 127 -29.41 8.99 -10.40
C LYS A 127 -30.41 9.51 -9.38
N TYR A 128 -31.00 8.64 -8.58
CA TYR A 128 -32.07 8.95 -7.66
C TYR A 128 -31.72 8.54 -6.23
N THR A 129 -32.39 9.16 -5.27
CA THR A 129 -32.36 8.81 -3.85
C THR A 129 -33.75 8.94 -3.26
N VAL A 130 -33.99 8.29 -2.12
CA VAL A 130 -35.27 8.30 -1.44
C VAL A 130 -35.14 9.01 -0.10
N HIS A 131 -36.01 10.00 0.14
CA HIS A 131 -36.14 10.69 1.42
C HIS A 131 -37.61 10.77 1.80
N ASN A 132 -37.96 10.36 3.02
CA ASN A 132 -39.33 10.43 3.54
C ASN A 132 -40.38 9.83 2.58
N GLY A 133 -40.08 8.67 1.97
CA GLY A 133 -40.97 7.99 1.02
C GLY A 133 -41.12 8.68 -0.35
N LEU A 134 -40.27 9.66 -0.66
CA LEU A 134 -40.30 10.40 -1.91
C LEU A 134 -38.98 10.25 -2.68
N VAL A 135 -39.08 10.16 -4.02
CA VAL A 135 -37.91 10.06 -4.89
C VAL A 135 -37.39 11.45 -5.26
N TYR A 136 -36.08 11.62 -5.18
CA TYR A 136 -35.31 12.81 -5.55
C TYR A 136 -34.25 12.46 -6.58
N GLN A 137 -33.88 13.40 -7.44
CA GLN A 137 -32.74 13.25 -8.33
C GLN A 137 -31.49 13.80 -7.65
N LYS A 138 -30.44 12.99 -7.51
CA LYS A 138 -29.20 13.32 -6.76
C LYS A 138 -28.48 14.54 -7.33
N ARG A 139 -28.34 14.60 -8.65
CA ARG A 139 -27.61 15.66 -9.36
C ARG A 139 -28.51 16.34 -10.39
N PHE A 140 -29.06 17.50 -10.05
CA PHE A 140 -29.94 18.27 -10.92
C PHE A 140 -29.38 19.66 -11.22
N GLY A 141 -29.39 20.04 -12.51
CA GLY A 141 -28.88 21.34 -12.97
C GLY A 141 -27.36 21.47 -12.91
N GLN A 142 -26.84 22.65 -13.25
CA GLN A 142 -25.40 22.91 -13.33
C GLN A 142 -24.69 22.73 -11.99
N LEU A 143 -25.32 23.14 -10.89
CA LEU A 143 -24.78 23.04 -9.53
C LEU A 143 -24.89 21.63 -8.93
N LYS A 144 -25.52 20.67 -9.64
CA LYS A 144 -25.67 19.27 -9.22
C LYS A 144 -26.34 19.08 -7.85
N ASN A 145 -27.20 20.01 -7.43
CA ASN A 145 -27.96 19.89 -6.19
C ASN A 145 -29.04 18.82 -6.32
N GLU A 146 -29.42 18.24 -5.19
CA GLU A 146 -30.55 17.34 -5.11
C GLU A 146 -31.85 18.10 -5.41
N LYS A 147 -32.73 17.51 -6.21
CA LYS A 147 -34.03 18.11 -6.51
C LYS A 147 -35.10 17.07 -6.78
N ARG A 148 -36.31 17.34 -6.28
CA ARG A 148 -37.52 16.62 -6.67
C ARG A 148 -37.98 17.03 -8.08
N SER A 149 -37.33 16.44 -9.10
CA SER A 149 -37.55 16.74 -10.52
C SER A 149 -38.93 16.25 -11.01
N LYS A 150 -39.38 16.73 -12.19
CA LYS A 150 -40.63 16.25 -12.81
C LYS A 150 -40.62 14.73 -13.05
N SER A 151 -39.46 14.15 -13.34
CA SER A 151 -39.29 12.71 -13.50
C SER A 151 -39.43 11.98 -12.17
N ALA A 152 -38.78 12.49 -11.11
CA ALA A 152 -38.80 11.86 -9.79
C ALA A 152 -40.21 11.89 -9.17
N LYS A 153 -40.99 12.95 -9.42
CA LYS A 153 -42.40 13.03 -8.98
C LYS A 153 -43.33 11.97 -9.59
N LYS A 154 -42.95 11.36 -10.72
CA LYS A 154 -43.73 10.30 -11.38
C LYS A 154 -43.37 8.90 -10.87
N MET A 155 -42.40 8.80 -9.97
CA MET A 155 -41.95 7.54 -9.39
C MET A 155 -42.59 7.36 -8.02
N THR A 156 -42.86 6.11 -7.66
CA THR A 156 -43.46 5.76 -6.37
C THR A 156 -42.53 4.85 -5.60
N VAL A 157 -42.27 5.18 -4.33
CA VAL A 157 -41.50 4.31 -3.43
C VAL A 157 -42.43 3.20 -2.94
N LEU A 158 -41.93 1.98 -2.95
CA LEU A 158 -42.56 0.78 -2.43
C LEU A 158 -41.66 0.25 -1.32
N PRO A 159 -41.90 0.61 -0.05
CA PRO A 159 -41.04 0.19 1.05
C PRO A 159 -41.20 -1.30 1.35
N ASN A 160 -40.12 -1.96 1.79
CA ASN A 160 -40.10 -3.37 2.20
C ASN A 160 -40.79 -4.31 1.19
N TYR A 161 -40.48 -4.16 -0.10
CA TYR A 161 -41.04 -5.00 -1.14
C TYR A 161 -40.35 -6.38 -1.15
N PRO A 162 -41.07 -7.50 -0.97
CA PRO A 162 -40.46 -8.83 -0.84
C PRO A 162 -39.64 -9.23 -2.08
N TYR A 163 -38.47 -9.82 -1.88
CA TYR A 163 -37.57 -10.22 -2.98
C TYR A 163 -38.23 -11.24 -3.92
N LYS A 164 -38.91 -12.25 -3.38
CA LYS A 164 -39.78 -13.19 -4.13
C LYS A 164 -40.80 -12.56 -5.08
N LYS A 165 -41.23 -11.32 -4.81
CA LYS A 165 -42.16 -10.60 -5.70
C LYS A 165 -41.42 -9.79 -6.76
N LEU A 166 -40.19 -9.39 -6.48
CA LEU A 166 -39.36 -8.59 -7.38
C LEU A 166 -38.66 -9.46 -8.43
N TYR A 167 -38.14 -10.62 -8.00
CA TYR A 167 -37.39 -11.56 -8.81
C TYR A 167 -38.17 -12.87 -9.00
N LYS A 168 -38.25 -13.33 -10.26
CA LYS A 168 -39.09 -14.48 -10.64
C LYS A 168 -38.55 -15.81 -10.13
N SER A 169 -37.24 -15.90 -9.96
CA SER A 169 -36.56 -17.08 -9.46
C SER A 169 -35.43 -16.68 -8.51
N PHE A 170 -34.91 -17.68 -7.79
CA PHE A 170 -33.77 -17.52 -6.89
C PHE A 170 -32.52 -17.09 -7.66
N GLU A 171 -32.30 -17.66 -8.84
CA GLU A 171 -31.15 -17.37 -9.70
C GLU A 171 -31.15 -15.92 -10.19
N ASP A 172 -32.30 -15.42 -10.64
CA ASP A 172 -32.49 -14.01 -11.01
C ASP A 172 -32.16 -13.08 -9.84
N PHE A 173 -32.53 -13.47 -8.61
CA PHE A 173 -32.25 -12.69 -7.41
C PHE A 173 -30.74 -12.69 -7.08
N ALA A 174 -30.11 -13.87 -7.06
CA ALA A 174 -28.68 -14.02 -6.75
C ALA A 174 -27.81 -13.23 -7.74
N GLU A 175 -28.06 -13.35 -9.04
CA GLU A 175 -27.22 -12.75 -10.08
C GLU A 175 -27.50 -11.25 -10.31
N GLN A 176 -28.77 -10.81 -10.19
CA GLN A 176 -29.12 -9.41 -10.54
C GLN A 176 -29.18 -8.47 -9.34
N GLU A 177 -29.55 -8.95 -8.14
CA GLU A 177 -29.54 -8.12 -6.93
C GLU A 177 -28.20 -8.19 -6.21
N ASN A 178 -27.63 -9.39 -6.06
CA ASN A 178 -26.41 -9.63 -5.28
C ASN A 178 -25.14 -9.76 -6.14
N TYR A 179 -25.28 -9.77 -7.47
CA TYR A 179 -24.15 -9.93 -8.41
C TYR A 179 -23.33 -11.21 -8.16
N MET A 180 -23.97 -12.24 -7.59
CA MET A 180 -23.32 -13.52 -7.29
C MET A 180 -23.60 -14.50 -8.43
N VAL A 181 -22.55 -14.97 -9.09
CA VAL A 181 -22.66 -15.91 -10.21
C VAL A 181 -22.61 -17.35 -9.68
N TYR A 182 -23.40 -18.24 -10.27
CA TYR A 182 -23.33 -19.66 -9.92
C TYR A 182 -21.98 -20.25 -10.34
N ASN A 183 -21.30 -20.89 -9.40
CA ASN A 183 -20.05 -21.59 -9.65
C ASN A 183 -20.33 -23.07 -9.94
N ASP A 184 -20.08 -23.48 -11.19
CA ASP A 184 -20.31 -24.85 -11.64
C ASP A 184 -19.39 -25.88 -10.99
N GLU A 185 -18.19 -25.50 -10.56
CA GLU A 185 -17.23 -26.40 -9.92
C GLU A 185 -17.66 -26.72 -8.50
N PHE A 186 -17.96 -25.69 -7.70
CA PHE A 186 -18.34 -25.81 -6.30
C PHE A 186 -19.83 -26.03 -6.07
N LYS A 187 -20.64 -25.97 -7.14
CA LYS A 187 -22.09 -26.21 -7.13
C LYS A 187 -22.89 -25.24 -6.25
N GLY A 188 -22.44 -24.00 -6.10
CA GLY A 188 -23.08 -22.98 -5.28
C GLY A 188 -22.95 -21.56 -5.83
N TYR A 189 -23.65 -20.61 -5.21
CA TYR A 189 -23.49 -19.17 -5.42
C TYR A 189 -22.48 -18.63 -4.41
N GLY A 190 -21.36 -18.12 -4.89
CA GLY A 190 -20.28 -17.67 -4.03
C GLY A 190 -19.11 -17.17 -4.85
N TYR A 191 -17.98 -16.93 -4.19
CA TYR A 191 -16.73 -16.57 -4.84
C TYR A 191 -15.57 -17.40 -4.30
N VAL A 192 -14.57 -17.54 -5.15
CA VAL A 192 -13.30 -18.15 -4.79
C VAL A 192 -12.37 -17.02 -4.36
N TYR A 193 -11.72 -17.15 -3.22
CA TYR A 193 -10.80 -16.16 -2.69
C TYR A 193 -9.63 -16.85 -1.97
N ASN A 194 -8.55 -16.11 -1.77
CA ASN A 194 -7.44 -16.55 -0.95
C ASN A 194 -7.65 -16.07 0.50
N PRO A 195 -7.88 -16.97 1.47
CA PRO A 195 -8.14 -16.59 2.86
C PRO A 195 -6.92 -16.01 3.58
N ASP A 196 -5.72 -16.32 3.10
CA ASP A 196 -4.45 -15.86 3.67
C ASP A 196 -3.93 -14.60 2.96
N ALA A 197 -4.68 -14.05 1.99
CA ALA A 197 -4.23 -12.89 1.23
C ALA A 197 -4.02 -11.65 2.10
N PHE A 198 -2.82 -11.07 2.00
CA PHE A 198 -2.50 -9.76 2.59
C PHE A 198 -2.01 -8.75 1.55
N TYR A 199 -1.98 -9.11 0.27
CA TYR A 199 -1.68 -8.16 -0.80
C TYR A 199 -2.42 -8.46 -2.13
N ASP A 200 -2.75 -7.41 -2.87
CA ASP A 200 -3.25 -7.45 -4.26
C ASP A 200 -2.15 -7.11 -5.29
N TRP A 201 -1.10 -6.42 -4.84
CA TRP A 201 0.06 -6.01 -5.61
C TRP A 201 1.26 -5.77 -4.70
N TYR A 202 2.47 -6.02 -5.19
CA TYR A 202 3.69 -5.71 -4.46
C TYR A 202 4.82 -5.21 -5.36
N CYS A 203 5.82 -4.56 -4.75
CA CYS A 203 7.12 -4.31 -5.38
C CYS A 203 8.25 -4.34 -4.35
N ILE A 204 9.48 -4.64 -4.78
CA ILE A 204 10.66 -4.63 -3.89
C ILE A 204 11.13 -3.20 -3.73
N GLY A 205 11.29 -2.72 -2.50
CA GLY A 205 11.66 -1.32 -2.18
C GLY A 205 10.47 -0.37 -2.25
N GLY A 206 9.95 -0.09 -3.45
CA GLY A 206 8.77 0.74 -3.69
C GLY A 206 8.85 2.13 -3.06
N ARG A 207 7.93 2.41 -2.14
CA ARG A 207 7.91 3.65 -1.31
C ARG A 207 9.08 3.76 -0.33
N TRP A 208 9.73 2.65 -0.01
CA TRP A 208 10.77 2.55 1.03
C TRP A 208 12.09 1.95 0.53
N PRO A 209 12.69 2.47 -0.56
CA PRO A 209 13.88 1.86 -1.16
C PRO A 209 15.18 2.18 -0.38
N ARG A 210 15.11 3.03 0.65
CA ARG A 210 16.23 3.33 1.55
C ARG A 210 16.30 2.35 2.72
N MET A 211 15.97 1.07 2.55
CA MET A 211 15.85 0.17 3.71
C MET A 211 17.20 -0.19 4.31
N PHE A 212 18.17 -0.58 3.47
CA PHE A 212 19.46 -1.08 3.92
C PHE A 212 20.60 -0.21 3.40
N LEU A 213 21.51 0.15 4.29
CA LEU A 213 22.75 0.82 3.91
C LEU A 213 23.85 -0.23 3.74
N ILE A 214 24.48 -0.26 2.58
CA ILE A 214 25.58 -1.18 2.25
C ILE A 214 26.77 -0.40 1.72
N LYS A 215 27.96 -1.01 1.74
CA LYS A 215 29.15 -0.41 1.12
C LYS A 215 28.99 -0.35 -0.40
N GLU A 216 29.62 0.65 -1.01
CA GLU A 216 29.54 0.89 -2.44
C GLU A 216 30.06 -0.29 -3.29
N ASP A 217 31.05 -1.03 -2.78
CA ASP A 217 31.66 -2.21 -3.41
C ASP A 217 30.86 -3.51 -3.22
N CYS A 218 29.77 -3.51 -2.44
CA CYS A 218 28.90 -4.68 -2.29
C CYS A 218 28.23 -5.05 -3.62
N THR A 219 28.27 -6.33 -3.98
CA THR A 219 27.70 -6.89 -5.23
C THR A 219 26.34 -7.55 -5.02
N ASP A 220 26.11 -8.08 -3.82
CA ASP A 220 24.94 -8.90 -3.50
C ASP A 220 23.82 -8.00 -2.96
N PHE A 221 23.26 -7.19 -3.86
CA PHE A 221 22.17 -6.27 -3.53
C PHE A 221 21.24 -6.02 -4.73
N THR A 222 20.05 -5.52 -4.40
CA THR A 222 19.19 -4.83 -5.35
C THR A 222 18.78 -3.47 -4.80
N VAL A 223 18.68 -2.48 -5.70
CA VAL A 223 18.11 -1.17 -5.39
C VAL A 223 16.58 -1.18 -5.30
N GLY A 224 15.95 -2.26 -5.75
CA GLY A 224 14.50 -2.40 -5.88
C GLY A 224 13.88 -1.48 -6.91
N ASP A 225 12.56 -1.52 -6.97
CA ASP A 225 11.72 -0.51 -7.58
C ASP A 225 11.76 0.77 -6.72
N ARG A 226 11.87 1.95 -7.36
CA ARG A 226 11.92 3.27 -6.75
C ARG A 226 10.85 4.19 -7.31
N ASP A 227 10.11 4.85 -6.41
CA ASP A 227 9.09 5.85 -6.78
C ASP A 227 9.66 7.23 -7.11
N TYR A 228 10.84 7.57 -6.60
CA TYR A 228 11.50 8.86 -6.79
C TYR A 228 12.80 8.75 -7.58
N PRO A 229 13.33 9.87 -8.12
CA PRO A 229 14.65 9.88 -8.76
C PRO A 229 15.79 9.52 -7.81
N ASP A 230 16.89 8.99 -8.34
CA ASP A 230 18.05 8.54 -7.54
C ASP A 230 18.65 9.64 -6.64
N GLU A 231 18.59 10.90 -7.07
CA GLU A 231 19.04 12.08 -6.30
C GLU A 231 18.33 12.22 -4.94
N TYR A 232 17.07 11.75 -4.84
CA TYR A 232 16.30 11.76 -3.60
C TYR A 232 16.87 10.77 -2.56
N TYR A 233 17.61 9.76 -3.02
CA TYR A 233 18.13 8.67 -2.20
C TYR A 233 19.65 8.78 -2.02
N LYS A 234 20.17 9.99 -1.80
CA LYS A 234 21.61 10.16 -1.56
C LYS A 234 22.05 9.44 -0.28
N ALA A 235 23.02 8.54 -0.41
CA ALA A 235 23.68 7.85 0.69
C ALA A 235 24.94 8.62 1.16
N PRO A 236 25.45 8.34 2.38
CA PRO A 236 26.78 8.79 2.79
C PRO A 236 27.89 8.32 1.83
N ASP A 237 28.97 9.08 1.74
CA ASP A 237 30.12 8.74 0.89
C ASP A 237 30.67 7.33 1.23
N GLY A 238 30.90 6.51 0.20
CA GLY A 238 31.34 5.12 0.32
C GLY A 238 30.22 4.10 0.58
N TYR A 239 28.96 4.55 0.60
CA TYR A 239 27.78 3.70 0.81
C TYR A 239 26.72 3.92 -0.27
N LYS A 240 25.79 2.97 -0.36
CA LYS A 240 24.58 3.06 -1.19
C LYS A 240 23.38 2.46 -0.47
N TRP A 241 22.19 2.93 -0.83
CA TRP A 241 20.93 2.37 -0.36
C TRP A 241 20.48 1.20 -1.22
N ALA A 242 20.03 0.13 -0.56
CA ALA A 242 19.48 -1.07 -1.17
C ALA A 242 18.11 -1.40 -0.57
N ALA A 243 17.25 -2.01 -1.40
CA ALA A 243 16.00 -2.61 -0.98
C ALA A 243 16.19 -4.06 -0.49
N ALA A 244 17.27 -4.73 -0.93
CA ALA A 244 17.67 -6.02 -0.40
C ALA A 244 19.19 -6.17 -0.36
N ALA A 245 19.68 -6.88 0.65
CA ALA A 245 21.08 -7.26 0.81
C ALA A 245 21.23 -8.45 1.76
N ARG A 246 22.38 -9.12 1.73
CA ARG A 246 22.71 -10.12 2.75
C ARG A 246 22.87 -9.45 4.10
N LYS A 247 22.42 -10.13 5.16
CA LYS A 247 22.51 -9.66 6.55
C LYS A 247 23.91 -9.16 6.91
N LYS A 248 24.95 -9.92 6.58
CA LYS A 248 26.37 -9.58 6.87
C LYS A 248 26.85 -8.27 6.24
N ASP A 249 26.23 -7.84 5.15
CA ASP A 249 26.67 -6.68 4.37
C ASP A 249 25.97 -5.38 4.81
N ILE A 250 24.92 -5.47 5.64
CA ILE A 250 24.14 -4.32 6.11
C ILE A 250 24.89 -3.55 7.22
N GLN A 251 25.04 -2.24 7.02
CA GLN A 251 25.83 -1.34 7.86
C GLN A 251 24.96 -0.59 8.88
N TRP A 252 24.31 -1.32 9.80
CA TRP A 252 23.36 -0.77 10.79
C TRP A 252 23.92 0.42 11.58
N LYS A 253 25.17 0.33 12.04
CA LYS A 253 25.81 1.41 12.81
C LYS A 253 25.91 2.72 12.01
N GLU A 254 26.34 2.61 10.75
CA GLU A 254 26.50 3.78 9.87
C GLU A 254 25.14 4.33 9.45
N MET A 255 24.16 3.46 9.26
CA MET A 255 22.77 3.84 9.00
C MET A 255 22.16 4.63 10.18
N ASN A 256 22.36 4.16 11.42
CA ASN A 256 21.91 4.85 12.62
C ASN A 256 22.58 6.22 12.76
N ARG A 257 23.89 6.31 12.47
CA ARG A 257 24.60 7.60 12.46
C ARG A 257 24.01 8.55 11.41
N TYR A 258 23.73 8.07 10.20
CA TYR A 258 23.13 8.87 9.15
C TYR A 258 21.77 9.45 9.56
N PHE A 259 20.85 8.64 10.09
CA PHE A 259 19.54 9.14 10.51
C PHE A 259 19.64 10.14 11.67
N PHE A 260 20.57 9.91 12.60
CA PHE A 260 20.83 10.82 13.69
C PHE A 260 21.35 12.18 13.19
N ASP A 261 22.32 12.17 12.26
CA ASP A 261 22.88 13.37 11.66
C ASP A 261 21.84 14.13 10.81
N ASP A 262 21.01 13.42 10.04
CA ASP A 262 19.90 14.01 9.26
C ASP A 262 18.88 14.70 10.17
N ALA A 263 18.49 14.07 11.28
CA ALA A 263 17.60 14.67 12.28
C ALA A 263 18.19 15.94 12.91
N ILE A 264 19.48 15.93 13.23
CA ILE A 264 20.17 17.13 13.73
C ILE A 264 20.15 18.27 12.69
N GLN A 265 20.38 17.95 11.42
CA GLN A 265 20.36 18.95 10.34
C GLN A 265 18.96 19.52 10.12
N LYS A 266 17.92 18.68 10.14
CA LYS A 266 16.51 19.10 10.08
C LYS A 266 16.15 20.03 11.22
N TYR A 267 16.51 19.66 12.46
CA TYR A 267 16.31 20.53 13.63
C TYR A 267 16.94 21.90 13.45
N LYS A 268 18.23 21.95 13.07
CA LYS A 268 18.96 23.21 12.85
C LYS A 268 18.26 24.07 11.81
N ARG A 269 17.82 23.46 10.71
CA ARG A 269 17.14 24.16 9.61
C ARG A 269 15.77 24.71 10.02
N TYR A 270 14.93 23.91 10.67
CA TYR A 270 13.60 24.38 11.10
C TYR A 270 13.70 25.44 12.20
N LYS A 271 14.68 25.32 13.09
CA LYS A 271 14.98 26.36 14.08
C LYS A 271 15.39 27.68 13.40
N GLU A 272 16.29 27.63 12.43
CA GLU A 272 16.71 28.80 11.65
C GLU A 272 15.53 29.45 10.91
N ILE A 273 14.67 28.65 10.25
CA ILE A 273 13.44 29.14 9.59
C ILE A 273 12.56 29.89 10.60
N PHE A 274 12.37 29.33 11.79
CA PHE A 274 11.56 29.97 12.83
C PHE A 274 12.17 31.28 13.34
N GLU A 275 13.48 31.31 13.58
CA GLU A 275 14.20 32.46 14.12
C GLU A 275 14.32 33.61 13.11
N THR A 276 14.51 33.28 11.83
CA THR A 276 14.70 34.27 10.75
C THR A 276 13.39 34.74 10.13
N GLY A 277 12.32 33.95 10.21
CA GLY A 277 11.08 34.22 9.49
C GLY A 277 11.14 33.91 7.99
N VAL A 278 12.26 33.36 7.50
CA VAL A 278 12.51 33.11 6.07
C VAL A 278 12.33 31.62 5.77
N ILE A 279 11.43 31.32 4.84
CA ILE A 279 11.20 29.95 4.35
C ILE A 279 11.94 29.81 3.01
N PRO A 280 12.93 28.89 2.89
CA PRO A 280 13.58 28.63 1.61
C PRO A 280 12.58 28.15 0.56
N GLU A 281 12.81 28.49 -0.71
CA GLU A 281 11.88 28.25 -1.82
C GLU A 281 11.48 26.78 -1.99
N GLU A 282 12.38 25.85 -1.61
CA GLU A 282 12.19 24.40 -1.70
C GLU A 282 11.44 23.80 -0.49
N HIS A 283 11.05 24.60 0.51
CA HIS A 283 10.46 24.10 1.76
C HIS A 283 8.97 24.39 1.85
N TYR A 284 8.17 23.33 1.88
CA TYR A 284 6.73 23.38 2.08
C TYR A 284 6.38 23.36 3.57
N CYS A 285 6.60 24.48 4.26
CA CYS A 285 6.21 24.65 5.66
C CYS A 285 5.55 26.02 5.91
N ARG A 286 5.02 26.22 7.11
CA ARG A 286 4.46 27.49 7.59
C ARG A 286 5.02 27.81 8.96
N ILE A 287 5.30 29.08 9.18
CA ILE A 287 5.67 29.60 10.50
C ILE A 287 4.38 29.99 11.22
N THR A 288 4.23 29.49 12.45
CA THR A 288 3.08 29.73 13.32
C THR A 288 3.56 30.34 14.64
N GLU A 289 2.64 30.74 15.52
CA GLU A 289 3.00 31.20 16.86
C GLU A 289 3.73 30.14 17.71
N ASN A 290 3.46 28.86 17.44
CA ASN A 290 3.97 27.72 18.21
C ASN A 290 5.24 27.11 17.62
N GLY A 291 5.64 27.48 16.39
CA GLY A 291 6.78 26.87 15.71
C GLY A 291 6.63 26.77 14.19
N VAL A 292 7.34 25.82 13.58
CA VAL A 292 7.28 25.51 12.15
C VAL A 292 6.41 24.27 11.94
N SER A 293 5.46 24.33 11.02
CA SER A 293 4.53 23.22 10.77
C SER A 293 4.39 22.91 9.28
N ALA A 294 4.16 21.65 8.94
CA ALA A 294 3.81 21.19 7.60
C ALA A 294 2.88 19.97 7.69
N TYR A 295 1.93 19.85 6.75
CA TYR A 295 1.01 18.71 6.64
C TYR A 295 0.31 18.31 7.94
N GLY A 296 -0.01 19.27 8.83
CA GLY A 296 -0.64 19.01 10.12
C GLY A 296 0.32 18.60 11.25
N HIS A 297 1.62 18.50 10.98
CA HIS A 297 2.65 18.15 11.96
C HIS A 297 3.50 19.36 12.39
N LEU A 298 3.91 19.39 13.66
CA LEU A 298 4.81 20.42 14.20
C LEU A 298 6.27 19.99 14.05
N LEU A 299 6.90 20.45 12.97
CA LEU A 299 8.29 20.13 12.60
C LEU A 299 9.30 20.69 13.62
N TYR A 300 9.03 21.84 14.22
CA TYR A 300 9.85 22.43 15.28
C TYR A 300 8.95 23.23 16.22
N SER A 301 9.14 23.09 17.53
CA SER A 301 8.40 23.84 18.54
C SER A 301 9.22 25.02 19.04
N LYS A 302 8.56 26.15 19.29
CA LYS A 302 9.21 27.36 19.80
C LYS A 302 9.96 27.08 21.11
N GLY A 303 11.29 27.26 21.08
CA GLY A 303 12.15 27.07 22.26
C GLY A 303 12.56 25.62 22.52
N GLU A 304 12.16 24.68 21.66
CA GLU A 304 12.53 23.27 21.76
C GLU A 304 14.05 23.11 21.63
N THR A 305 14.64 22.33 22.53
CA THR A 305 16.03 21.93 22.48
C THR A 305 16.23 20.80 21.47
N LEU A 306 17.47 20.60 21.00
CA LEU A 306 17.79 19.45 20.15
C LEU A 306 17.42 18.12 20.82
N SER A 307 17.60 18.03 22.15
CA SER A 307 17.30 16.83 22.93
C SER A 307 15.80 16.51 22.91
N GLU A 308 14.95 17.51 23.08
CA GLU A 308 13.49 17.35 23.03
C GLU A 308 13.02 16.99 21.62
N TYR A 309 13.57 17.65 20.59
CA TYR A 309 13.29 17.33 19.20
C TYR A 309 13.61 15.87 18.86
N LEU A 310 14.81 15.40 19.22
CA LEU A 310 15.21 14.01 18.95
C LEU A 310 14.36 12.98 19.72
N THR A 311 13.82 13.36 20.88
CA THR A 311 12.85 12.51 21.59
C THR A 311 11.50 12.51 20.88
N LYS A 312 10.98 13.67 20.49
CA LYS A 312 9.69 13.83 19.79
C LYS A 312 9.65 13.08 18.46
N GLU A 313 10.74 13.13 17.70
CA GLU A 313 10.88 12.42 16.43
C GLU A 313 11.20 10.92 16.62
N GLY A 314 11.30 10.42 17.86
CA GLY A 314 11.61 9.03 18.17
C GLY A 314 13.05 8.60 17.87
N ILE A 315 13.94 9.52 17.48
CA ILE A 315 15.32 9.22 17.05
C ILE A 315 16.14 8.59 18.17
N LYS A 316 15.92 9.01 19.42
CA LYS A 316 16.61 8.39 20.58
C LYS A 316 16.17 6.95 20.82
N ASP A 317 14.91 6.64 20.55
CA ASP A 317 14.36 5.29 20.74
C ASP A 317 14.76 4.38 19.57
N MET A 318 14.90 4.91 18.35
CA MET A 318 15.39 4.12 17.20
C MET A 318 16.74 3.46 17.47
N CYS A 319 17.62 4.07 18.27
CA CYS A 319 18.93 3.50 18.60
C CYS A 319 18.86 2.27 19.53
N LYS A 320 17.70 1.96 20.10
CA LYS A 320 17.51 0.77 20.95
C LYS A 320 17.37 -0.51 20.13
N HIS A 321 16.95 -0.38 18.87
CA HIS A 321 16.64 -1.49 17.98
C HIS A 321 17.62 -1.54 16.81
N ILE A 322 17.75 -2.72 16.21
CA ILE A 322 18.62 -2.92 15.05
C ILE A 322 18.06 -2.13 13.86
N PHE A 323 16.75 -2.24 13.64
CA PHE A 323 16.06 -1.46 12.63
C PHE A 323 15.76 -0.04 13.11
N SER A 324 16.51 0.94 12.58
CA SER A 324 16.15 2.35 12.75
C SER A 324 14.93 2.77 11.94
N GLN A 325 14.51 1.94 11.00
CA GLN A 325 13.35 2.19 10.16
C GLN A 325 12.20 1.28 10.56
N TYR A 326 11.00 1.86 10.59
CA TYR A 326 9.78 1.13 10.89
C TYR A 326 9.49 0.10 9.80
N ALA A 327 9.46 -1.18 10.17
CA ALA A 327 8.84 -2.24 9.40
C ALA A 327 7.43 -2.47 9.95
N HIS A 328 6.44 -2.49 9.05
CA HIS A 328 5.05 -2.72 9.41
C HIS A 328 4.78 -4.20 9.66
N ALA A 329 5.43 -5.06 8.87
CA ALA A 329 5.27 -6.49 8.96
C ALA A 329 6.57 -7.23 8.64
N TYR A 330 6.62 -8.51 8.99
CA TYR A 330 7.64 -9.44 8.50
C TYR A 330 7.05 -10.83 8.26
N LEU A 331 7.66 -11.56 7.33
CA LEU A 331 7.31 -12.95 7.02
C LEU A 331 8.42 -13.87 7.54
N GLN A 332 8.06 -14.81 8.42
CA GLN A 332 8.96 -15.80 8.98
C GLN A 332 8.32 -17.17 8.90
N ASP A 333 9.01 -18.14 8.30
CA ASP A 333 8.57 -19.54 8.23
C ASP A 333 7.11 -19.74 7.72
N GLY A 334 6.69 -18.90 6.77
CA GLY A 334 5.32 -18.92 6.21
C GLY A 334 4.26 -18.29 7.12
N ILE A 335 4.66 -17.52 8.13
CA ILE A 335 3.76 -16.81 9.03
C ILE A 335 3.98 -15.31 8.85
N TYR A 336 2.90 -14.61 8.50
CA TYR A 336 2.88 -13.15 8.38
C TYR A 336 2.61 -12.54 9.75
N HIS A 337 3.54 -11.72 10.22
CA HIS A 337 3.43 -10.98 11.47
C HIS A 337 3.27 -9.50 11.13
N SER A 338 2.26 -8.83 11.71
CA SER A 338 2.01 -7.40 11.49
C SER A 338 1.94 -6.63 12.80
N CYS A 339 2.39 -5.38 12.78
CA CYS A 339 2.19 -4.45 13.88
C CYS A 339 0.70 -4.13 14.15
N ASP A 340 -0.21 -4.48 13.24
CA ASP A 340 -1.66 -4.29 13.44
C ASP A 340 -2.19 -5.13 14.61
N GLU A 341 -1.47 -6.17 15.00
CA GLU A 341 -1.74 -6.96 16.21
C GLU A 341 -1.35 -6.21 17.50
N CYS A 342 -0.66 -5.08 17.39
CA CYS A 342 -0.29 -4.29 18.55
C CYS A 342 -1.52 -3.66 19.22
N THR A 343 -1.58 -3.80 20.53
CA THR A 343 -2.64 -3.21 21.35
C THR A 343 -2.09 -2.08 22.20
N VAL A 344 -3.01 -1.21 22.64
CA VAL A 344 -2.73 -0.22 23.67
C VAL A 344 -3.58 -0.60 24.86
N ASP A 345 -2.93 -0.86 25.99
CA ASP A 345 -3.59 -1.11 27.26
C ASP A 345 -4.36 0.17 27.69
N GLU A 346 -5.67 0.07 27.78
CA GLU A 346 -6.56 1.23 28.01
C GLU A 346 -6.39 1.84 29.41
N GLU A 347 -5.92 1.06 30.40
CA GLU A 347 -5.78 1.51 31.79
C GLU A 347 -4.44 2.21 32.03
N THR A 348 -3.37 1.69 31.43
CA THR A 348 -2.00 2.16 31.63
C THR A 348 -1.49 3.04 30.49
N GLY A 349 -2.17 3.05 29.34
CA GLY A 349 -1.75 3.71 28.11
C GLY A 349 -0.48 3.12 27.49
N LYS A 350 -0.04 1.94 27.96
CA LYS A 350 1.15 1.28 27.42
C LYS A 350 0.80 0.60 26.11
N SER A 351 1.63 0.84 25.11
CA SER A 351 1.50 0.17 23.82
C SER A 351 2.45 -1.02 23.71
N SER A 352 1.97 -2.11 23.11
CA SER A 352 2.80 -3.24 22.70
C SER A 352 3.71 -2.93 21.50
N PHE A 353 3.79 -1.67 21.03
CA PHE A 353 4.74 -1.28 19.97
C PHE A 353 6.20 -1.56 20.35
N GLU A 354 6.56 -1.50 21.64
CA GLU A 354 7.91 -1.90 22.08
C GLU A 354 8.11 -3.41 21.92
N GLU A 355 7.07 -4.21 22.21
CA GLU A 355 7.09 -5.66 22.03
C GLU A 355 7.24 -6.02 20.54
N TRP A 356 6.54 -5.31 19.65
CA TRP A 356 6.72 -5.43 18.20
C TRP A 356 8.16 -5.18 17.76
N ARG A 357 8.79 -4.11 18.25
CA ARG A 357 10.18 -3.81 17.92
C ARG A 357 11.15 -4.87 18.44
N ASN A 358 10.88 -5.44 19.61
CA ASN A 358 11.65 -6.58 20.13
C ASN A 358 11.49 -7.82 19.26
N MET A 359 10.27 -8.13 18.79
CA MET A 359 10.02 -9.24 17.87
C MET A 359 10.78 -9.09 16.55
N LEU A 360 10.83 -7.86 15.99
CA LEU A 360 11.63 -7.57 14.80
C LEU A 360 13.14 -7.79 15.03
N ASP A 361 13.65 -7.38 16.19
CA ASP A 361 15.06 -7.61 16.54
C ASP A 361 15.35 -9.10 16.75
N GLU A 362 14.45 -9.85 17.40
CA GLU A 362 14.55 -11.30 17.57
C GLU A 362 14.53 -12.03 16.24
N PHE A 363 13.58 -11.68 15.36
CA PHE A 363 13.51 -12.15 13.99
C PHE A 363 14.87 -11.94 13.29
N TYR A 364 15.38 -10.72 13.26
CA TYR A 364 16.67 -10.43 12.62
C TYR A 364 17.84 -11.19 13.23
N ASN A 365 17.89 -11.27 14.56
CA ASN A 365 18.97 -11.97 15.27
C ASN A 365 18.96 -13.47 14.99
N SER A 366 17.80 -14.06 14.69
CA SER A 366 17.66 -15.47 14.32
C SER A 366 18.23 -15.82 12.95
N LEU A 367 18.37 -14.84 12.05
CA LEU A 367 18.80 -15.08 10.66
C LEU A 367 20.29 -15.43 10.53
N ASP A 368 20.62 -16.26 9.54
CA ASP A 368 22.01 -16.48 9.13
C ASP A 368 22.62 -15.23 8.49
N ASP A 369 23.93 -15.05 8.61
CA ASP A 369 24.67 -13.93 8.02
C ASP A 369 24.55 -13.86 6.49
N ASN A 370 24.30 -14.99 5.81
CA ASN A 370 24.10 -15.05 4.37
C ASN A 370 22.64 -14.92 3.94
N ALA A 371 21.68 -14.93 4.88
CA ALA A 371 20.27 -14.70 4.59
C ALA A 371 20.11 -13.32 3.92
N VAL A 372 19.28 -13.25 2.88
CA VAL A 372 18.99 -12.00 2.19
C VAL A 372 17.74 -11.40 2.81
N LEU A 373 17.88 -10.22 3.39
CA LEU A 373 16.76 -9.41 3.84
C LEU A 373 16.25 -8.59 2.67
N VAL A 374 14.93 -8.60 2.45
CA VAL A 374 14.26 -7.87 1.37
C VAL A 374 13.17 -7.00 1.96
N SER A 375 13.16 -5.71 1.59
CA SER A 375 12.04 -4.81 1.86
C SER A 375 11.03 -4.91 0.72
N VAL A 376 9.81 -5.25 1.04
CA VAL A 376 8.70 -5.35 0.09
C VAL A 376 7.63 -4.31 0.44
N ASP A 377 7.20 -3.54 -0.55
CA ASP A 377 6.05 -2.66 -0.47
C ASP A 377 4.83 -3.44 -0.96
N CYS A 378 4.02 -3.93 -0.02
CA CYS A 378 2.77 -4.66 -0.27
C CYS A 378 1.59 -3.69 -0.27
N HIS A 379 0.71 -3.80 -1.25
CA HIS A 379 -0.57 -3.10 -1.31
C HIS A 379 -1.71 -4.06 -0.97
N PHE A 380 -2.69 -3.58 -0.20
CA PHE A 380 -3.96 -4.24 0.08
C PHE A 380 -5.14 -3.28 -0.04
#